data_AF-A0A3D2LDC1-F1
#
_entry.id   AF-A0A3D2LDC1-F1
#
_cell.length_a   1.000
_cell.length_b   1.000
_cell.length_c   1.000
_cell.angle_alpha   90.00
_cell.angle_beta   90.00
_cell.angle_gamma   90.00
#
_symmetry.space_group_name_H-M   'P 1'
#
loop_
_entity.id
_entity.type
_entity.pdbx_description
1 polymer ?
#
loop_
_entity_poly.entity_id
_entity_poly.type
_entity_poly.pdbx_seq_one_letter_code
_entity_poly.pdbx_strand_id
1 'polypeptide(L)'
;SLVQGPFGGLLRRAGCVPVERSKSKDVVSLMKEAFDAADTLHLAIAPEGTRNANPVWKTGFWHIAQSANVPLFSAVLDFGTREMRLEGPIMPGGDFETDMDVIISHYRDAKGRHPERFCLPGQVS
;
A
#
# COMPACT_ATOMS: atom_id res chain seq x y z
N SER A 1 -16.25 3.04 -2.11
CA SER A 1 -15.35 2.72 -3.23
C SER A 1 -14.90 4.02 -3.90
N LEU A 2 -13.59 4.28 -4.03
CA LEU A 2 -13.04 5.53 -4.60
C LEU A 2 -13.23 5.67 -6.12
N VAL A 3 -13.79 4.65 -6.78
CA VAL A 3 -14.09 4.64 -8.23
C VAL A 3 -15.56 4.91 -8.57
N GLN A 4 -16.41 5.17 -7.57
CA GLN A 4 -17.84 5.52 -7.77
C GLN A 4 -18.14 7.01 -7.50
N GLY A 5 -17.13 7.79 -7.09
CA GLY A 5 -17.25 9.25 -6.94
C GLY A 5 -16.94 10.00 -8.25
N PRO A 6 -17.05 11.35 -8.25
CA PRO A 6 -16.88 12.19 -9.45
C PRO A 6 -15.51 12.07 -10.15
N PHE A 7 -14.51 11.47 -9.50
CA PHE A 7 -13.18 11.19 -10.07
C PHE A 7 -13.01 9.77 -10.65
N GLY A 8 -14.08 8.96 -10.68
CA GLY A 8 -14.03 7.56 -11.10
C GLY A 8 -13.63 7.35 -12.57
N GLY A 9 -13.94 8.30 -13.45
CA GLY A 9 -13.54 8.24 -14.86
C GLY A 9 -12.03 8.44 -15.08
N LEU A 10 -11.40 9.31 -14.28
CA LEU A 10 -9.97 9.59 -14.38
C LEU A 10 -9.14 8.40 -13.86
N LEU A 11 -9.58 7.79 -12.76
CA LEU A 11 -8.92 6.62 -12.17
C LEU A 11 -8.99 5.39 -13.07
N ARG A 12 -10.13 5.16 -13.76
CA ARG A 12 -10.24 4.06 -14.74
C ARG A 12 -9.35 4.26 -15.97
N ARG A 13 -9.21 5.50 -16.43
CA ARG A 13 -8.35 5.87 -17.57
C ARG A 13 -6.85 5.81 -17.23
N ALA A 14 -6.49 5.94 -15.95
CA ALA A 14 -5.13 5.75 -15.45
C ALA A 14 -4.77 4.27 -15.20
N GLY A 15 -5.66 3.32 -15.51
CA GLY A 15 -5.42 1.89 -15.29
C GLY A 15 -5.71 1.41 -13.87
N CYS A 16 -6.35 2.22 -13.01
CA CYS A 16 -6.77 1.75 -11.68
C CYS A 16 -7.94 0.78 -11.81
N VAL A 17 -7.65 -0.51 -11.76
CA VAL A 17 -8.65 -1.57 -11.66
C VAL A 17 -9.10 -1.68 -10.20
N PRO A 18 -10.38 -1.43 -9.87
CA PRO A 18 -10.88 -1.63 -8.53
C PRO A 18 -10.89 -3.13 -8.23
N VAL A 19 -10.17 -3.53 -7.18
CA VAL A 19 -10.20 -4.91 -6.69
C VAL A 19 -11.52 -5.12 -5.94
N GLU A 20 -12.46 -5.83 -6.56
CA GLU A 20 -13.70 -6.26 -5.92
C GLU A 20 -13.39 -7.33 -4.86
N ARG A 21 -13.44 -6.92 -3.60
CA ARG A 21 -13.23 -7.80 -2.43
C ARG A 21 -14.44 -8.71 -2.10
N SER A 22 -15.49 -8.72 -2.93
CA SER A 22 -16.73 -9.45 -2.65
C SER A 22 -16.78 -10.87 -3.19
N LYS A 23 -15.83 -11.27 -4.04
CA LYS A 23 -15.71 -12.65 -4.50
C LYS A 23 -14.70 -13.38 -3.62
N SER A 24 -15.06 -14.56 -3.15
CA SER A 24 -14.27 -15.43 -2.25
C SER A 24 -12.94 -15.93 -2.83
N LYS A 25 -12.43 -15.33 -3.91
CA LYS A 25 -11.07 -15.54 -4.38
C LYS A 25 -10.13 -14.78 -3.45
N ASP A 26 -9.08 -15.46 -3.01
CA ASP A 26 -7.97 -14.86 -2.29
C ASP A 26 -7.41 -13.68 -3.12
N VAL A 27 -7.37 -12.50 -2.50
CA VAL A 27 -6.94 -11.24 -3.14
C VAL A 27 -5.48 -11.33 -3.57
N VAL A 28 -4.66 -12.08 -2.84
CA VAL A 28 -3.24 -12.28 -3.20
C VAL A 28 -3.13 -13.00 -4.54
N SER A 29 -3.82 -14.12 -4.67
CA SER A 29 -3.89 -14.90 -5.92
C SER A 29 -4.41 -14.07 -7.10
N LEU A 30 -5.47 -13.28 -6.90
CA LEU A 30 -6.02 -12.41 -7.94
C LEU A 30 -5.02 -11.35 -8.42
N MET A 31 -4.28 -10.74 -7.50
CA MET A 31 -3.29 -9.72 -7.86
C MET A 31 -2.07 -10.33 -8.53
N LYS A 32 -1.66 -11.54 -8.12
CA LYS A 32 -0.62 -12.29 -8.83
C LYS A 32 -1.00 -12.54 -10.29
N GLU A 33 -2.20 -13.07 -10.54
CA GLU A 33 -2.72 -13.27 -11.90
C GLU A 33 -2.70 -11.96 -12.72
N ALA A 34 -3.03 -10.82 -12.09
CA ALA A 34 -3.00 -9.52 -12.74
C ALA A 34 -1.58 -9.03 -13.07
N PHE A 35 -0.59 -9.29 -12.21
CA PHE A 35 0.82 -9.00 -12.48
C PHE A 35 1.38 -9.91 -13.58
N ASP A 36 1.04 -11.20 -13.58
CA ASP A 36 1.49 -12.16 -14.59
C ASP A 36 0.91 -11.84 -15.99
N ALA A 37 -0.31 -11.28 -16.05
CA ALA A 37 -1.00 -10.99 -17.31
C ALA A 37 -0.69 -9.61 -17.92
N ALA A 38 -0.01 -8.73 -17.19
CA ALA A 38 0.23 -7.35 -17.61
C ALA A 38 1.72 -7.09 -17.86
N ASP A 39 2.05 -6.52 -19.02
CA ASP A 39 3.43 -6.11 -19.33
C ASP A 39 3.96 -5.04 -18.36
N THR A 40 3.06 -4.22 -17.80
CA THR A 40 3.38 -3.23 -16.78
C THR A 40 2.15 -2.96 -15.91
N LEU A 41 2.28 -3.19 -14.60
CA LEU A 41 1.22 -2.93 -13.62
C LEU A 41 1.79 -2.20 -12.40
N HIS A 42 1.13 -1.12 -11.98
CA HIS A 42 1.44 -0.42 -10.73
C HIS A 42 0.26 -0.56 -9.79
N LEU A 43 0.50 -1.10 -8.60
CA LEU A 43 -0.53 -1.31 -7.59
C LEU A 43 -0.25 -0.45 -6.36
N ALA A 44 -1.11 0.53 -6.10
CA ALA A 44 -1.04 1.37 -4.92
C ALA A 44 -2.01 0.85 -3.83
N ILE A 45 -1.48 0.45 -2.67
CA ILE A 45 -2.25 -0.03 -1.53
C ILE A 45 -1.87 0.80 -0.29
N ALA A 46 -2.89 1.35 0.38
CA ALA A 46 -2.70 1.90 1.72
C ALA A 46 -2.73 0.74 2.75
N PRO A 47 -1.63 0.48 3.50
CA PRO A 47 -1.53 -0.68 4.39
C PRO A 47 -2.51 -0.61 5.57
N GLU A 48 -2.90 0.59 5.98
CA GLU A 48 -3.87 0.86 7.05
C GLU A 48 -5.31 0.38 6.72
N GLY A 49 -5.62 0.22 5.43
CA GLY A 49 -6.87 -0.36 4.94
C GLY A 49 -8.14 0.48 5.14
N THR A 50 -8.12 1.53 5.97
CA THR A 50 -9.25 2.43 6.22
C THR A 50 -8.79 3.88 6.33
N ARG A 51 -9.72 4.86 6.22
CA ARG A 51 -9.43 6.29 6.45
C ARG A 51 -9.38 6.68 7.94
N ASN A 52 -9.50 5.69 8.83
CA ASN A 52 -9.40 5.85 10.28
C ASN A 52 -8.09 5.23 10.75
N ALA A 53 -7.49 5.84 11.78
CA ALA A 53 -6.28 5.36 12.43
C ALA A 53 -6.41 3.88 12.79
N ASN A 54 -5.60 3.01 12.19
CA ASN A 54 -5.56 1.59 12.54
C ASN A 54 -4.14 1.17 12.89
N PRO A 55 -3.86 0.82 14.17
CA PRO A 55 -2.54 0.40 14.62
C PRO A 55 -2.11 -0.97 14.04
N VAL A 56 -3.02 -1.70 13.38
CA VAL A 56 -2.72 -2.98 12.74
C VAL A 56 -2.79 -2.83 11.21
N TRP A 57 -1.61 -2.71 10.60
CA TRP A 57 -1.50 -2.71 9.15
C TRP A 57 -1.87 -4.08 8.57
N LYS A 58 -2.59 -4.07 7.45
CA LYS A 58 -2.93 -5.29 6.71
C LYS A 58 -1.70 -5.79 5.95
N THR A 59 -1.37 -7.07 6.06
CA THR A 59 -0.17 -7.67 5.45
C THR A 59 -0.33 -8.05 3.97
N GLY A 60 -1.53 -7.88 3.41
CA GLY A 60 -1.85 -8.33 2.05
C GLY A 60 -0.97 -7.72 0.96
N PHE A 61 -0.54 -6.47 1.10
CA PHE A 61 0.36 -5.83 0.13
C PHE A 61 1.72 -6.54 0.04
N TRP A 62 2.24 -7.00 1.18
CA TRP A 62 3.51 -7.72 1.26
C TRP A 62 3.38 -9.11 0.64
N HIS A 63 2.31 -9.84 0.95
CA HIS A 63 2.06 -11.16 0.36
C HIS A 63 1.83 -11.08 -1.16
N ILE A 64 1.15 -10.03 -1.66
CA ILE A 64 1.00 -9.80 -3.10
C ILE A 64 2.37 -9.62 -3.75
N ALA A 65 3.19 -8.72 -3.20
CA ALA A 65 4.49 -8.41 -3.78
C ALA A 65 5.46 -9.59 -3.74
N GLN A 66 5.47 -10.35 -2.64
CA GLN A 66 6.21 -11.61 -2.53
C GLN A 66 5.72 -12.64 -3.56
N SER A 67 4.41 -12.85 -3.65
CA SER A 67 3.83 -13.89 -4.53
C SER A 67 3.98 -13.59 -6.01
N ALA A 68 3.97 -12.30 -6.37
CA ALA A 68 4.18 -11.80 -7.73
C ALA A 68 5.66 -11.53 -8.04
N ASN A 69 6.56 -11.68 -7.07
CA ASN A 69 7.99 -11.37 -7.19
C ASN A 69 8.26 -9.95 -7.73
N VAL A 70 7.57 -8.96 -7.17
CA VAL A 70 7.68 -7.54 -7.56
C VAL A 70 8.20 -6.68 -6.40
N PRO A 71 8.93 -5.59 -6.69
CA PRO A 71 9.41 -4.68 -5.66
C PRO A 71 8.27 -3.86 -5.05
N LEU A 72 8.43 -3.52 -3.77
CA LEU A 72 7.61 -2.56 -3.05
C LEU A 72 8.29 -1.20 -2.99
N PHE A 73 7.48 -0.15 -3.12
CA PHE A 73 7.87 1.22 -2.83
C PHE A 73 6.97 1.79 -1.73
N SER A 74 7.57 2.52 -0.80
CA SER A 74 6.85 3.25 0.24
C SER A 74 6.64 4.70 -0.21
N ALA A 75 5.40 5.04 -0.54
CA ALA A 75 5.03 6.44 -0.76
C ALA A 75 4.85 7.13 0.60
N VAL A 76 5.76 8.05 0.91
CA VAL A 76 5.81 8.81 2.15
C VAL A 76 5.39 10.24 1.85
N LEU A 77 4.27 10.68 2.44
CA LEU A 77 3.82 12.07 2.37
C LEU A 77 4.21 12.79 3.65
N ASP A 78 5.15 13.73 3.55
CA ASP A 78 5.60 14.55 4.67
C ASP A 78 5.03 15.97 4.55
N PHE A 79 4.07 16.29 5.42
CA PHE A 79 3.42 17.60 5.45
C PHE A 79 4.22 18.65 6.22
N GLY A 80 5.26 18.25 6.97
CA GLY A 80 6.18 19.18 7.63
C GLY A 80 7.07 19.88 6.61
N THR A 81 7.63 19.11 5.69
CA THR A 81 8.46 19.60 4.56
C THR A 81 7.62 19.92 3.31
N ARG A 82 6.36 19.44 3.25
CA ARG A 82 5.46 19.53 2.09
C ARG A 82 5.98 18.78 0.87
N GLU A 83 6.66 17.66 1.11
CA GLU A 83 7.27 16.82 0.09
C GLU A 83 6.62 15.42 0.07
N MET A 84 6.67 14.79 -1.10
CA MET A 84 6.34 13.38 -1.27
C MET A 84 7.61 12.65 -1.66
N ARG A 85 7.97 11.62 -0.89
CA ARG A 85 9.10 10.74 -1.18
C ARG A 85 8.60 9.35 -1.55
N LEU A 86 9.34 8.70 -2.44
CA LEU A 86 9.16 7.29 -2.78
C LEU A 86 10.42 6.57 -2.29
N GLU A 87 10.29 5.90 -1.16
CA GLU A 87 11.39 5.14 -0.55
C GLU A 87 11.36 3.69 -1.05
N GLY A 88 12.53 3.07 -1.24
CA GLY A 88 12.69 1.73 -1.81
C GLY A 88 13.61 1.70 -3.04
N PRO A 89 13.58 0.63 -3.86
CA PRO A 89 12.70 -0.54 -3.76
C PRO A 89 13.11 -1.52 -2.65
N ILE A 90 12.12 -2.22 -2.08
CA ILE A 90 12.33 -3.40 -1.24
C ILE A 90 11.81 -4.62 -2.00
N MET A 91 12.63 -5.67 -2.12
CA MET A 91 12.18 -6.96 -2.64
C MET A 91 11.70 -7.82 -1.47
N PRO A 92 10.39 -8.11 -1.36
CA PRO A 92 9.87 -8.99 -0.33
C PRO A 92 10.33 -10.42 -0.59
N GLY A 93 10.70 -11.16 0.46
CA GLY A 93 11.22 -12.52 0.30
C GLY A 93 12.06 -13.03 1.46
N GLY A 94 12.46 -12.13 2.36
CA GLY A 94 13.06 -12.49 3.63
C GLY A 94 12.01 -12.80 4.70
N ASP A 95 12.36 -12.43 5.92
CA ASP A 95 11.47 -12.46 7.07
C ASP A 95 10.50 -11.27 7.05
N PHE A 96 9.21 -11.55 7.28
CA PHE A 96 8.15 -10.54 7.24
C PHE A 96 8.39 -9.40 8.22
N GLU A 97 8.85 -9.70 9.44
CA GLU A 97 9.08 -8.67 10.46
C GLU A 97 10.22 -7.74 10.04
N THR A 98 11.30 -8.30 9.52
CA THR A 98 12.45 -7.54 9.00
C THR A 98 12.05 -6.63 7.84
N ASP A 99 11.30 -7.13 6.87
CA ASP A 99 10.82 -6.33 5.74
C ASP A 99 9.90 -5.20 6.21
N MET A 100 9.01 -5.50 7.17
CA MET A 100 8.10 -4.53 7.75
C MET A 100 8.83 -3.46 8.55
N ASP A 101 9.88 -3.79 9.28
CA ASP A 101 10.70 -2.81 10.01
C ASP A 101 11.34 -1.80 9.06
N VAL A 102 11.86 -2.24 7.91
CA VAL A 102 12.39 -1.34 6.88
C VAL A 102 11.28 -0.47 6.33
N ILE A 103 10.12 -1.05 5.95
CA ILE A 103 8.98 -0.29 5.43
C ILE A 103 8.52 0.77 6.44
N ILE A 104 8.38 0.41 7.72
CA ILE A 104 7.95 1.30 8.80
C ILE A 104 8.97 2.41 9.02
N SER A 105 10.27 2.11 8.90
CA SER A 105 11.35 3.09 9.07
C SER A 105 11.24 4.27 8.11
N HIS A 106 10.76 4.04 6.87
CA HIS A 106 10.55 5.09 5.87
C HIS A 106 9.54 6.17 6.32
N TYR A 107 8.62 5.81 7.21
CA TYR A 107 7.56 6.70 7.69
C TYR A 107 7.90 7.38 9.02
N ARG A 108 8.96 6.97 9.73
CA ARG A 108 9.24 7.38 11.12
C ARG A 108 9.44 8.89 11.28
N ASP A 109 10.08 9.54 10.32
CA ASP A 109 10.37 10.98 10.37
C ASP A 109 9.32 11.84 9.66
N ALA A 110 8.35 11.21 8.99
CA ALA A 110 7.34 11.92 8.22
C ALA A 110 6.27 12.53 9.14
N LYS A 111 5.93 13.80 8.93
CA LYS A 111 4.84 14.44 9.67
C LYS A 111 3.54 14.32 8.88
N GLY A 112 2.57 13.60 9.44
CA GLY A 112 1.21 13.53 8.88
C GLY A 112 0.51 14.90 8.95
N ARG A 113 -0.33 15.22 7.95
CA ARG A 113 -1.19 16.43 7.96
C ARG A 113 -2.14 16.47 9.15
N HIS A 114 -2.58 15.29 9.57
CA HIS A 114 -3.42 15.01 10.72
C HIS A 114 -2.70 13.93 11.54
N PRO A 115 -1.79 14.30 12.45
CA PRO A 115 -1.03 13.35 13.26
C PRO A 115 -1.94 12.35 13.99
N GLU A 116 -3.13 12.79 14.39
CA GLU A 116 -4.16 11.98 15.05
C GLU A 116 -4.81 10.89 14.16
N ARG A 117 -4.52 10.87 12.85
CA ARG A 117 -5.12 9.92 11.88
C ARG A 117 -4.13 8.94 11.27
N PHE A 118 -2.87 8.95 11.71
CA PHE A 118 -1.84 8.05 11.21
C PHE A 118 -1.14 7.38 12.40
N CYS A 119 -1.23 6.06 12.46
CA CYS A 119 -0.53 5.26 13.46
C CYS A 119 0.42 4.29 12.76
N LEU A 120 1.70 4.33 13.16
CA LEU A 120 2.63 3.27 12.82
C LEU A 120 2.30 2.01 13.65
N PRO A 121 2.46 0.80 13.07
CA PRO A 121 2.32 -0.43 13.82
C PRO A 121 3.29 -0.41 15.02
N GLY A 122 2.81 -0.80 16.20
CA GLY A 122 3.62 -0.85 17.41
C GLY A 122 3.76 0.48 18.18
N GLN A 123 3.26 1.61 17.65
CA GLN A 123 3.07 2.83 18.46
C GLN A 123 1.70 2.78 19.14
N VAL A 124 1.63 2.14 20.31
CA VAL A 124 0.52 2.33 21.24
C VAL A 124 0.83 3.60 22.05
N SER A 125 -0.07 4.58 22.01
CA SER A 125 -0.06 5.75 22.90
C SER A 125 -0.20 5.34 24.35
#